data_AF-A0A1M6NNJ4-F1
#
_entry.id   AF-A0A1M6NNJ4-F1
#
_cell.length_a   1.000
_cell.length_b   1.000
_cell.length_c   1.000
_cell.angle_alpha   90.00
_cell.angle_beta   90.00
_cell.angle_gamma   90.00
#
_symmetry.space_group_name_H-M   'P 1'
#
loop_
_entity.id
_entity.type
_entity.pdbx_description
1 polymer ?
#
loop_
_entity_poly.entity_id
_entity_poly.type
_entity_poly.pdbx_seq_one_letter_code
_entity_poly.pdbx_strand_id
1 'polypeptide(L)'
;MIRRTITKKELETSPYIKWNEFINLIAVEDYNELTYIQRVAQLCFYYDSEVQNGGHIQYFTNRKGQYLNETLEALKVIGAFKQLDIVSELINSYDILDEENINSRDEFIQKVLVEYDYEFSRDESEERFDELIERVDREFYLCKPTINDLLEEYLKKYEEEFISLI
;
A
#
# COMPACT_ATOMS: atom_id res chain seq x y z
N MET A 1 -18.29 14.46 2.69
CA MET A 1 -17.32 13.73 3.54
C MET A 1 -18.09 12.62 4.23
N ILE A 2 -17.74 11.38 3.93
CA ILE A 2 -18.36 10.19 4.51
C ILE A 2 -17.75 9.98 5.89
N ARG A 3 -18.55 9.63 6.90
CA ARG A 3 -18.07 9.30 8.25
C ARG A 3 -18.87 8.13 8.78
N ARG A 4 -18.25 7.28 9.60
CA ARG A 4 -18.94 6.26 10.37
C ARG A 4 -19.49 6.84 11.66
N THR A 5 -20.68 6.41 12.02
CA THR A 5 -21.40 6.95 13.18
C THR A 5 -21.34 5.93 14.30
N ILE A 6 -20.88 6.35 15.47
CA ILE A 6 -20.73 5.50 16.65
C ILE A 6 -21.49 6.13 17.81
N THR A 7 -22.29 5.34 18.49
CA THR A 7 -22.99 5.78 19.71
C THR A 7 -22.09 5.69 20.93
N LYS A 8 -22.38 6.50 21.96
CA LYS A 8 -21.69 6.40 23.26
C LYS A 8 -21.76 4.98 23.85
N LYS A 9 -22.90 4.31 23.70
CA LYS A 9 -23.09 2.94 24.18
C LYS A 9 -22.15 1.95 23.48
N GLU A 10 -21.95 2.09 22.17
CA GLU A 10 -21.04 1.22 21.42
C GLU A 10 -19.59 1.40 21.87
N LEU A 11 -19.15 2.64 22.12
CA LEU A 11 -17.83 2.91 22.69
C LEU A 11 -17.62 2.24 24.06
N GLU A 12 -18.63 2.25 24.92
CA GLU A 12 -18.55 1.64 26.26
C GLU A 12 -18.47 0.10 26.18
N THR A 13 -19.10 -0.50 25.17
CA THR A 13 -19.21 -1.96 25.03
C THR A 13 -18.14 -2.58 24.14
N SER A 14 -17.49 -1.79 23.28
CA SER A 14 -16.53 -2.29 22.29
C SER A 14 -15.30 -1.37 22.19
N PRO A 15 -14.17 -1.74 22.81
CA PRO A 15 -12.98 -0.89 22.88
C PRO A 15 -12.33 -0.63 21.51
N TYR A 16 -12.60 -1.47 20.50
CA TYR A 16 -12.04 -1.36 19.15
C TYR A 16 -13.00 -0.81 18.11
N ILE A 17 -14.19 -0.34 18.51
CA ILE A 17 -15.22 0.08 17.54
C ILE A 17 -14.74 1.19 16.61
N LYS A 18 -13.96 2.15 17.12
CA LYS A 18 -13.39 3.23 16.28
C LYS A 18 -12.47 2.69 15.20
N TRP A 19 -11.61 1.74 15.55
CA TRP A 19 -10.70 1.11 14.60
C TRP A 19 -11.47 0.29 13.57
N ASN A 20 -12.44 -0.51 14.01
CA ASN A 20 -13.25 -1.33 13.10
C ASN A 20 -14.04 -0.48 12.10
N GLU A 21 -14.63 0.63 12.55
CA GLU A 21 -15.35 1.56 11.68
C GLU A 21 -14.42 2.33 10.74
N PHE A 22 -13.22 2.69 11.21
CA PHE A 22 -12.17 3.26 10.37
C PHE A 22 -11.78 2.30 9.24
N ILE A 23 -11.46 1.04 9.56
CA ILE A 23 -11.15 -0.01 8.59
C ILE A 23 -12.33 -0.22 7.64
N ASN A 24 -13.55 -0.28 8.16
CA ASN A 24 -14.74 -0.43 7.34
C ASN A 24 -14.84 0.69 6.30
N LEU A 25 -14.67 1.96 6.69
CA LEU A 25 -14.71 3.11 5.77
C LEU A 25 -13.66 2.98 4.67
N ILE A 26 -12.41 2.79 5.03
CA ILE A 26 -11.32 2.78 4.05
C ILE A 26 -11.32 1.51 3.17
N ALA A 27 -11.95 0.42 3.60
CA ALA A 27 -12.01 -0.82 2.84
C ALA A 27 -13.21 -0.91 1.86
N VAL A 28 -14.28 -0.14 2.07
CA VAL A 28 -15.53 -0.28 1.29
C VAL A 28 -15.92 0.93 0.45
N GLU A 29 -15.46 2.13 0.83
CA GLU A 29 -15.87 3.35 0.12
C GLU A 29 -15.08 3.56 -1.16
N ASP A 30 -15.73 4.15 -2.17
CA ASP A 30 -15.09 4.50 -3.43
C ASP A 30 -14.05 5.61 -3.23
N TYR A 31 -12.85 5.41 -3.78
CA TYR A 31 -11.74 6.35 -3.69
C TYR A 31 -12.13 7.78 -4.09
N ASN A 32 -12.99 7.95 -5.10
CA ASN A 32 -13.38 9.26 -5.61
C ASN A 32 -14.31 10.02 -4.66
N GLU A 33 -15.05 9.32 -3.80
CA GLU A 33 -15.96 9.91 -2.81
C GLU A 33 -15.24 10.31 -1.50
N LEU A 34 -14.02 9.82 -1.32
CA LEU A 34 -13.20 10.08 -0.13
C LEU A 34 -12.53 11.46 -0.15
N THR A 35 -12.35 12.03 1.04
CA THR A 35 -11.49 13.22 1.22
C THR A 35 -10.02 12.86 1.06
N TYR A 36 -9.15 13.85 0.87
CA TYR A 36 -7.70 13.60 0.79
C TYR A 36 -7.17 12.82 2.00
N ILE A 37 -7.60 13.18 3.21
CA ILE A 37 -7.17 12.50 4.45
C ILE A 37 -7.58 11.03 4.45
N GLN A 38 -8.80 10.74 3.98
CA GLN A 38 -9.32 9.38 3.89
C GLN A 38 -8.64 8.57 2.79
N ARG A 39 -8.33 9.19 1.64
CA ARG A 39 -7.59 8.57 0.53
C ARG A 39 -6.20 8.13 0.96
N VAL A 40 -5.48 8.97 1.72
CA VAL A 40 -4.17 8.60 2.28
C VAL A 40 -4.26 7.30 3.09
N ALA A 41 -5.24 7.20 3.98
CA ALA A 41 -5.45 5.99 4.78
C ALA A 41 -5.82 4.79 3.92
N GLN A 42 -6.74 4.95 2.96
CA GLN A 42 -7.16 3.88 2.04
C GLN A 42 -6.01 3.34 1.19
N LEU A 43 -5.18 4.21 0.61
CA LEU A 43 -4.05 3.81 -0.23
C LEU A 43 -3.02 3.01 0.58
N CYS A 44 -2.70 3.45 1.79
CA CYS A 44 -1.79 2.73 2.68
C CYS A 44 -2.39 1.39 3.14
N PHE A 45 -3.69 1.36 3.45
CA PHE A 45 -4.40 0.14 3.85
C PHE A 45 -4.38 -0.93 2.75
N TYR A 46 -4.67 -0.56 1.50
CA TYR A 46 -4.62 -1.52 0.40
C TYR A 46 -3.21 -1.96 0.08
N TYR A 47 -2.22 -1.05 0.11
CA TYR A 47 -0.83 -1.45 -0.09
C TYR A 47 -0.37 -2.46 0.99
N ASP A 48 -0.61 -2.18 2.28
CA ASP A 48 -0.32 -3.14 3.36
C ASP A 48 -1.07 -4.46 3.16
N SER A 49 -2.37 -4.42 2.87
CA SER A 49 -3.21 -5.62 2.74
C SER A 49 -2.77 -6.53 1.60
N GLU A 50 -2.39 -5.97 0.45
CA GLU A 50 -1.95 -6.77 -0.69
C GLU A 50 -0.55 -7.36 -0.45
N VAL A 51 0.40 -6.56 0.06
CA VAL A 51 1.77 -7.03 0.33
C VAL A 51 1.78 -8.08 1.44
N GLN A 52 0.98 -7.91 2.49
CA GLN A 52 0.87 -8.90 3.57
C GLN A 52 0.25 -10.23 3.11
N ASN A 53 -0.53 -10.23 2.04
CA ASN A 53 -1.28 -11.40 1.59
C ASN A 53 -0.56 -12.17 0.46
N GLY A 54 0.10 -11.46 -0.47
CA GLY A 54 0.79 -12.09 -1.60
C GLY A 54 2.02 -11.33 -2.10
N GLY A 55 2.63 -10.50 -1.24
CA GLY A 55 3.83 -9.74 -1.58
C GLY A 55 3.58 -8.57 -2.52
N HIS A 56 4.66 -7.88 -2.90
CA HIS A 56 4.58 -6.72 -3.79
C HIS A 56 4.00 -7.07 -5.16
N ILE A 57 4.24 -8.29 -5.67
CA ILE A 57 3.62 -8.75 -6.91
C ILE A 57 2.11 -8.75 -6.81
N GLN A 58 1.52 -9.22 -5.71
CA GLN A 58 0.07 -9.18 -5.55
C GLN A 58 -0.45 -7.74 -5.54
N TYR A 59 0.27 -6.81 -4.91
CA TYR A 59 -0.08 -5.39 -4.95
C TYR A 59 -0.13 -4.86 -6.40
N PHE A 60 0.90 -5.07 -7.21
CA PHE A 60 0.90 -4.58 -8.59
C PHE A 60 -0.11 -5.30 -9.49
N THR A 61 -0.25 -6.62 -9.36
CA THR A 61 -1.15 -7.41 -10.20
C THR A 61 -2.63 -7.18 -9.86
N ASN A 62 -3.00 -6.99 -8.60
CA ASN A 62 -4.39 -6.71 -8.20
C ASN A 62 -4.76 -5.24 -8.39
N ARG A 63 -3.84 -4.31 -8.12
CA ARG A 63 -4.09 -2.87 -8.23
C ARG A 63 -3.78 -2.32 -9.61
N LYS A 64 -3.13 -3.10 -10.48
CA LYS A 64 -2.74 -2.72 -11.85
C LYS A 64 -1.92 -1.43 -11.92
N GLY A 65 -1.09 -1.19 -10.90
CA GLY A 65 -0.33 0.06 -10.75
C GLY A 65 -1.19 1.32 -10.56
N GLN A 66 -2.50 1.17 -10.39
CA GLN A 66 -3.42 2.29 -10.19
C GLN A 66 -3.07 3.03 -8.91
N TYR A 67 -2.98 4.36 -9.02
CA TYR A 67 -2.63 5.27 -7.93
C TYR A 67 -1.24 5.04 -7.31
N LEU A 68 -0.30 4.41 -8.02
CA LEU A 68 1.04 4.14 -7.49
C LEU A 68 1.70 5.41 -6.91
N ASN A 69 1.70 6.51 -7.67
CA ASN A 69 2.32 7.76 -7.21
C ASN A 69 1.62 8.32 -5.96
N GLU A 70 0.30 8.24 -5.90
CA GLU A 70 -0.49 8.64 -4.75
C GLU A 70 -0.24 7.72 -3.55
N THR A 71 -0.03 6.42 -3.74
CA THR A 71 0.37 5.49 -2.69
C THR A 71 1.75 5.85 -2.14
N LEU A 72 2.74 6.15 -2.99
CA LEU A 72 4.07 6.57 -2.54
C LEU A 72 3.98 7.85 -1.67
N GLU A 73 3.19 8.82 -2.10
CA GLU A 73 2.98 10.04 -1.30
C GLU A 73 2.18 9.75 -0.02
N ALA A 74 1.18 8.87 -0.05
CA ALA A 74 0.43 8.49 1.13
C ALA A 74 1.31 7.81 2.19
N LEU A 75 2.21 6.90 1.77
CA LEU A 75 3.19 6.27 2.66
C LEU A 75 4.08 7.31 3.33
N LYS A 76 4.54 8.30 2.56
CA LYS A 76 5.30 9.43 3.08
C LYS A 76 4.50 10.25 4.10
N VAL A 77 3.23 10.53 3.82
CA VAL A 77 2.34 11.31 4.69
C VAL A 77 2.12 10.63 6.04
N ILE A 78 1.95 9.31 6.07
CA ILE A 78 1.80 8.56 7.33
C ILE A 78 3.15 8.25 8.01
N GLY A 79 4.28 8.58 7.38
CA GLY A 79 5.62 8.35 7.91
C GLY A 79 6.17 6.93 7.71
N ALA A 80 5.59 6.16 6.78
CA ALA A 80 6.01 4.79 6.44
C ALA A 80 7.25 4.78 5.52
N PHE A 81 8.33 5.46 5.94
CA PHE A 81 9.49 5.70 5.09
C PHE A 81 10.22 4.41 4.68
N LYS A 82 10.32 3.41 5.57
CA LYS A 82 10.97 2.13 5.23
C LYS A 82 10.21 1.38 4.14
N GLN A 83 8.89 1.31 4.28
CA GLN A 83 8.02 0.70 3.28
C GLN A 83 8.07 1.47 1.96
N LEU A 84 8.10 2.81 2.03
CA LEU A 84 8.30 3.66 0.86
C LEU A 84 9.63 3.38 0.15
N ASP A 85 10.72 3.23 0.90
CA ASP A 85 12.04 2.93 0.34
C ASP A 85 12.04 1.57 -0.37
N ILE A 86 11.41 0.55 0.23
CA ILE A 86 11.30 -0.81 -0.33
C ILE A 86 10.55 -0.80 -1.67
N VAL A 87 9.33 -0.23 -1.72
CA VAL A 87 8.59 -0.19 -2.99
C VAL A 87 9.27 0.70 -4.02
N SER A 88 9.95 1.76 -3.58
CA SER A 88 10.73 2.64 -4.46
C SER A 88 11.92 1.91 -5.05
N GLU A 89 12.61 1.07 -4.28
CA GLU A 89 13.69 0.23 -4.77
C GLU A 89 13.18 -0.71 -5.86
N LEU A 90 12.08 -1.42 -5.59
CA LEU A 90 11.49 -2.36 -6.54
C LEU A 90 11.15 -1.67 -7.87
N ILE A 91 10.40 -0.56 -7.86
CA ILE A 91 9.98 0.08 -9.11
C ILE A 91 11.14 0.72 -9.88
N ASN A 92 12.25 1.06 -9.21
CA ASN A 92 13.44 1.64 -9.86
C ASN A 92 14.51 0.60 -10.21
N SER A 93 14.22 -0.70 -10.05
CA SER A 93 15.18 -1.78 -10.32
C SER A 93 15.42 -2.08 -11.80
N TYR A 94 14.66 -1.44 -12.71
CA TYR A 94 14.75 -1.73 -14.16
C TYR A 94 16.16 -1.53 -14.73
N ASP A 95 16.91 -0.53 -14.26
CA ASP A 95 18.30 -0.29 -14.69
C ASP A 95 19.29 -1.36 -14.15
N ILE A 96 18.93 -2.06 -13.07
CA ILE A 96 19.77 -3.08 -12.42
C ILE A 96 19.62 -4.44 -13.11
N LEU A 97 18.44 -4.70 -13.68
CA LEU A 97 18.11 -5.96 -14.34
C LEU A 97 18.73 -6.07 -15.75
N ASP A 98 19.19 -4.96 -16.34
CA ASP A 98 19.88 -4.89 -17.65
C ASP A 98 19.12 -5.65 -18.77
N GLU A 99 17.78 -5.51 -18.78
CA GLU A 99 16.90 -6.23 -19.68
C GLU A 99 16.69 -5.47 -21.00
N GLU A 100 17.01 -6.10 -22.13
CA GLU A 100 17.11 -5.43 -23.45
C GLU A 100 15.79 -4.80 -23.94
N ASN A 101 14.64 -5.30 -23.48
CA ASN A 101 13.32 -4.87 -23.95
C ASN A 101 12.56 -3.95 -22.99
N ILE A 102 13.26 -3.43 -21.98
CA ILE A 102 12.72 -2.51 -20.96
C ILE A 102 13.54 -1.23 -20.97
N ASN A 103 12.98 -0.15 -21.50
CA ASN A 103 13.70 1.11 -21.72
C ASN A 103 13.33 2.21 -20.72
N SER A 104 12.38 1.94 -19.82
CA SER A 104 11.96 2.89 -18.81
C SER A 104 11.36 2.22 -17.59
N ARG A 105 11.35 2.96 -16.48
CA ARG A 105 10.63 2.62 -15.25
C ARG A 105 9.17 2.27 -15.51
N ASP A 106 8.48 3.05 -16.33
CA ASP A 106 7.05 2.88 -16.57
C ASP A 106 6.78 1.61 -17.40
N GLU A 107 7.64 1.31 -18.39
CA GLU A 107 7.60 0.04 -19.11
C GLU A 107 7.85 -1.16 -18.19
N PHE A 108 8.83 -1.05 -17.29
CA PHE A 108 9.12 -2.07 -16.30
C PHE A 108 7.91 -2.34 -15.40
N ILE A 109 7.33 -1.30 -14.81
CA ILE A 109 6.16 -1.43 -13.94
C ILE A 109 5.01 -2.13 -14.70
N GLN A 110 4.72 -1.70 -15.93
CA GLN A 110 3.60 -2.26 -16.68
C GLN A 110 3.83 -3.71 -17.09
N LYS A 111 4.95 -4.00 -17.75
CA LYS A 111 5.21 -5.35 -18.29
C LYS A 111 5.59 -6.35 -17.20
N VAL A 112 6.47 -5.97 -16.29
CA VAL A 112 7.05 -6.91 -15.33
C VAL A 112 6.20 -7.03 -14.08
N LEU A 113 5.77 -5.90 -13.50
CA LEU A 113 5.07 -5.92 -12.20
C LEU A 113 3.55 -6.05 -12.34
N VAL A 114 2.94 -5.43 -13.35
CA VAL A 114 1.47 -5.36 -13.51
C VAL A 114 0.91 -6.50 -14.34
N GLU A 115 1.51 -6.80 -15.50
CA GLU A 115 1.13 -7.93 -16.35
C GLU A 115 1.61 -9.26 -15.71
N TYR A 116 2.84 -9.26 -15.17
CA TYR A 116 3.43 -10.39 -14.42
C TYR A 116 3.42 -11.72 -15.21
N ASP A 117 3.59 -11.62 -16.52
CA ASP A 117 3.82 -12.71 -17.46
C ASP A 117 5.03 -12.44 -18.38
N TYR A 118 5.87 -11.48 -17.98
CA TYR A 118 7.05 -11.07 -18.72
C TYR A 118 8.12 -12.17 -18.74
N GLU A 119 8.52 -12.58 -19.95
CA GLU A 119 9.64 -13.50 -20.15
C GLU A 119 10.95 -12.70 -20.25
N PHE A 120 11.85 -12.91 -19.30
CA PHE A 120 13.18 -12.30 -19.32
C PHE A 120 14.02 -12.84 -20.47
N SER A 121 14.83 -11.98 -21.09
CA SER A 121 15.69 -12.37 -22.20
C SER A 121 16.91 -13.19 -21.76
N ARG A 122 17.25 -13.14 -20.47
CA ARG A 122 18.44 -13.75 -19.86
C ARG A 122 18.08 -14.38 -18.51
N ASP A 123 18.49 -15.61 -18.28
CA ASP A 123 18.31 -16.32 -17.00
C ASP A 123 18.87 -15.51 -15.81
N GLU A 124 20.02 -14.84 -15.99
CA GLU A 124 20.63 -14.02 -14.93
C GLU A 124 19.74 -12.82 -14.52
N SER A 125 18.95 -12.27 -15.45
CA SER A 125 18.05 -11.15 -15.17
C SER A 125 16.81 -11.63 -14.42
N GLU A 126 16.30 -12.81 -14.77
CA GLU A 126 15.21 -13.49 -14.04
C GLU A 126 15.63 -13.83 -12.61
N GLU A 127 16.80 -14.46 -12.42
CA GLU A 127 17.33 -14.80 -11.10
C GLU A 127 17.49 -13.56 -10.21
N ARG A 128 18.03 -12.46 -10.75
CA ARG A 128 18.15 -11.19 -10.01
C ARG A 128 16.79 -10.59 -9.63
N PHE A 129 15.80 -10.72 -10.51
CA PHE A 129 14.46 -10.24 -10.23
C PHE A 129 13.79 -11.07 -9.12
N ASP A 130 13.92 -12.39 -9.17
CA ASP A 130 13.40 -13.28 -8.14
C ASP A 130 14.03 -13.00 -6.77
N GLU A 131 15.37 -12.85 -6.74
CA GLU A 131 16.10 -12.47 -5.52
C GLU A 131 15.66 -11.11 -4.98
N LEU A 132 15.41 -10.14 -5.87
CA LEU A 132 14.91 -8.82 -5.51
C LEU A 132 13.53 -8.92 -4.87
N ILE A 133 12.57 -9.61 -5.51
CA ILE A 133 11.19 -9.77 -5.02
C ILE A 133 11.17 -10.44 -3.65
N GLU A 134 11.87 -11.56 -3.49
CA GLU A 134 11.92 -12.26 -2.20
C GLU A 134 12.51 -11.37 -1.09
N ARG A 135 13.54 -10.59 -1.43
CA ARG A 135 14.18 -9.68 -0.48
C ARG A 135 13.26 -8.54 -0.08
N VAL A 136 12.64 -7.83 -1.02
CA VAL A 136 11.78 -6.66 -0.71
C VAL A 136 10.55 -7.08 0.09
N ASP A 137 9.96 -8.24 -0.21
CA ASP A 137 8.86 -8.80 0.57
C ASP A 137 9.30 -9.12 2.00
N ARG A 138 10.44 -9.80 2.16
CA ARG A 138 11.00 -10.12 3.48
C ARG A 138 11.31 -8.86 4.30
N GLU A 139 11.92 -7.85 3.67
CA GLU A 139 12.24 -6.58 4.32
C GLU A 139 10.98 -5.84 4.76
N PHE A 140 9.90 -5.90 3.97
CA PHE A 140 8.62 -5.32 4.32
C PHE A 140 8.04 -5.93 5.60
N TYR A 141 8.06 -7.27 5.73
CA TYR A 141 7.59 -7.95 6.95
C TYR A 141 8.38 -7.59 8.21
N LEU A 142 9.64 -7.16 8.05
CA LEU A 142 10.50 -6.72 9.16
C LEU A 142 10.33 -5.24 9.53
N CYS A 143 9.56 -4.47 8.75
CA CYS A 143 9.39 -3.06 8.99
C CYS A 143 8.70 -2.78 10.34
N LYS A 144 9.32 -1.85 11.09
CA LYS A 144 8.75 -1.24 12.30
C LYS A 144 9.00 0.28 12.27
N PRO A 145 7.98 1.11 12.59
CA PRO A 145 6.57 0.72 12.81
C PRO A 145 5.92 0.11 11.55
N THR A 146 4.90 -0.72 11.72
CA THR A 146 4.10 -1.27 10.62
C THR A 146 3.16 -0.20 10.05
N ILE A 147 2.59 -0.44 8.87
CA ILE A 147 1.58 0.47 8.34
C ILE A 147 0.35 0.52 9.25
N ASN A 148 -0.07 -0.60 9.83
CA ASN A 148 -1.17 -0.60 10.80
C ASN A 148 -0.87 0.26 12.05
N ASP A 149 0.35 0.17 12.62
CA ASP A 149 0.76 1.03 13.74
C ASP A 149 0.65 2.52 13.36
N LEU A 150 1.08 2.87 12.15
CA LEU A 150 1.03 4.24 11.63
C LEU A 150 -0.40 4.70 11.31
N LEU A 151 -1.25 3.81 10.81
CA LEU A 151 -2.66 4.09 10.56
C LEU A 151 -3.44 4.30 11.86
N GLU A 152 -3.10 3.61 12.95
CA GLU A 152 -3.68 3.88 14.27
C GLU A 152 -3.36 5.30 14.75
N GLU A 153 -2.10 5.74 14.61
CA GLU A 153 -1.70 7.11 14.93
C GLU A 153 -2.36 8.14 13.99
N TYR A 154 -2.51 7.78 12.71
CA TYR A 154 -3.19 8.61 11.73
C TYR A 154 -4.68 8.79 12.07
N LEU A 155 -5.37 7.72 12.46
CA LEU A 155 -6.76 7.77 12.93
C LEU A 155 -6.89 8.65 14.18
N LYS A 156 -6.00 8.49 15.18
CA LYS A 156 -6.01 9.33 16.38
C LYS A 156 -5.87 10.82 16.04
N LYS A 157 -5.00 11.15 15.09
CA LYS A 157 -4.75 12.53 14.65
C LYS A 157 -5.93 13.14 13.88
N TYR A 158 -6.63 12.33 13.10
CA TYR A 158 -7.68 12.80 12.18
C TYR A 158 -9.05 12.16 12.47
N GLU A 159 -9.33 11.84 13.73
CA GLU A 159 -10.52 11.04 14.11
C GLU A 159 -11.82 11.61 13.52
N GLU A 160 -11.99 12.93 13.55
CA GLU A 160 -13.18 13.62 13.05
C GLU A 160 -13.40 13.48 11.54
N GLU A 161 -12.37 13.13 10.76
CA GLU A 161 -12.51 12.83 9.33
C GLU A 161 -13.15 11.46 9.10
N PHE A 162 -13.08 10.56 10.07
CA PHE A 162 -13.54 9.18 9.91
C PHE A 162 -14.79 8.88 10.74
N ILE A 163 -14.87 9.43 11.95
CA ILE A 163 -15.86 9.04 12.96
C ILE A 163 -16.71 10.26 13.38
N SER A 164 -18.01 10.00 13.56
CA SER A 164 -18.96 10.92 14.18
C SER A 164 -19.59 10.26 15.40
N LEU A 165 -19.53 10.93 16.56
CA LEU A 165 -20.15 10.44 17.79
C LEU A 165 -21.55 11.03 17.97
N ILE A 166 -22.53 10.16 18.25
CA ILE A 166 -23.94 10.54 18.49
C ILE A 166 -24.51 9.95 19.78
#